data_AF-A0A968ANW1-F1
#
_entry.id   AF-A0A968ANW1-F1
#
_cell.length_a   1.000
_cell.length_b   1.000
_cell.length_c   1.000
_cell.angle_alpha   90.00
_cell.angle_beta   90.00
_cell.angle_gamma   90.00
#
_symmetry.space_group_name_H-M   'P 1'
#
loop_
_entity.id
_entity.type
_entity.pdbx_description
1 polymer ?
#
loop_
_entity_poly.entity_id
_entity_poly.type
_entity_poly.pdbx_seq_one_letter_code
_entity_poly.pdbx_strand_id
1 'polypeptide(L)'
;MVDKIQAETNFHSNPTIIAAAHPFDKPPASHRLVLNRGYWHDRDLAQPELDYWQILNGKTDNFFYKGLEAWKSALLRGNRIGILAGTDAHGNFNCSRQIAIPLLKMFRNKQQLLGQTRSGVFMEDRIDRSKLIKHLKEKRVIISNGPAAKLIVEQNQGIYAIGSSINAHVPFSVAIKAISTAEFGSLQDIHLFIGNFAEKQETREIISVEQNVFSHEASMDFPHGLPPGYLRLEAYTSNGLKDRFCLTNPVWIGQT
;
A
#
# COMPACT_ATOMS: atom_id res chain seq x y z
N MET A 1 -19.56 31.90 -8.22
CA MET A 1 -19.01 31.66 -9.58
C MET A 1 -18.27 32.94 -9.92
N VAL A 2 -17.10 33.18 -9.36
CA VAL A 2 -15.75 32.75 -9.75
C VAL A 2 -14.91 33.00 -8.49
N ASP A 3 -14.31 31.99 -7.85
CA ASP A 3 -13.29 32.17 -6.77
C ASP A 3 -12.80 30.85 -6.14
N LYS A 4 -13.46 29.70 -6.42
CA LYS A 4 -13.00 28.38 -5.91
C LYS A 4 -11.98 27.65 -6.78
N ILE A 5 -11.68 28.14 -8.00
CA ILE A 5 -10.82 27.44 -8.96
C ILE A 5 -9.38 28.00 -8.98
N GLN A 6 -9.12 29.16 -8.37
CA GLN A 6 -7.79 29.78 -8.40
C GLN A 6 -6.79 29.23 -7.37
N ALA A 7 -7.22 28.36 -6.45
CA ALA A 7 -6.32 27.67 -5.52
C ALA A 7 -5.66 26.41 -6.13
N GLU A 8 -6.14 25.93 -7.30
CA GLU A 8 -5.71 24.66 -7.89
C GLU A 8 -4.54 24.79 -8.88
N THR A 9 -4.16 25.99 -9.29
CA THR A 9 -3.16 26.19 -10.37
C THR A 9 -1.72 26.45 -9.91
N ASN A 10 -1.44 26.54 -8.61
CA ASN A 10 -0.09 26.83 -8.08
C ASN A 10 0.70 25.59 -7.60
N PHE A 11 0.19 24.36 -7.78
CA PHE A 11 0.88 23.13 -7.35
C PHE A 11 1.98 22.64 -8.32
N HIS A 12 2.14 23.27 -9.48
CA HIS A 12 2.99 22.75 -10.56
C HIS A 12 4.50 23.02 -10.43
N SER A 13 4.96 23.76 -9.41
CA SER A 13 6.39 24.06 -9.24
C SER A 13 7.13 23.15 -8.24
N ASN A 14 6.41 22.33 -7.45
CA ASN A 14 7.00 21.35 -6.54
C ASN A 14 6.47 19.94 -6.83
N PRO A 15 7.33 18.90 -6.85
CA PRO A 15 6.87 17.54 -7.03
C PRO A 15 5.94 17.17 -5.87
N THR A 16 4.64 17.07 -6.17
CA THR A 16 3.56 16.91 -5.18
C THR A 16 2.98 15.52 -5.26
N ILE A 17 2.86 14.82 -4.13
CA ILE A 17 2.19 13.52 -4.05
C ILE A 17 0.70 13.75 -3.79
N ILE A 18 -0.16 13.14 -4.59
CA ILE A 18 -1.62 13.26 -4.46
C ILE A 18 -2.17 11.90 -4.05
N ALA A 19 -2.90 11.86 -2.93
CA ALA A 19 -3.45 10.62 -2.38
C ALA A 19 -4.92 10.81 -1.98
N ALA A 20 -5.74 9.81 -2.32
CA ALA A 20 -7.10 9.74 -1.82
C ALA A 20 -7.06 9.20 -0.38
N ALA A 21 -7.45 10.05 0.58
CA ALA A 21 -7.48 9.69 2.00
C ALA A 21 -8.65 8.74 2.27
N HIS A 22 -8.33 7.54 2.76
CA HIS A 22 -9.27 6.47 3.16
C HIS A 22 -10.56 6.43 2.32
N PRO A 23 -10.45 6.22 0.99
CA PRO A 23 -11.56 6.52 0.09
C PRO A 23 -12.73 5.54 0.20
N PHE A 24 -12.47 4.36 0.76
CA PHE A 24 -13.45 3.31 0.93
C PHE A 24 -14.20 3.40 2.27
N ASP A 25 -13.74 4.24 3.21
CA ASP A 25 -14.45 4.49 4.45
C ASP A 25 -15.72 5.31 4.17
N LYS A 26 -16.87 4.80 4.65
CA LYS A 26 -18.14 5.51 4.51
C LYS A 26 -18.35 6.47 5.69
N PRO A 27 -18.44 7.79 5.47
CA PRO A 27 -18.78 8.72 6.54
C PRO A 27 -20.17 8.38 7.12
N PRO A 28 -20.39 8.62 8.43
CA PRO A 28 -21.70 8.47 9.04
C PRO A 28 -22.78 9.31 8.32
N ALA A 29 -24.01 8.80 8.27
CA ALA A 29 -25.13 9.46 7.58
C ALA A 29 -25.41 10.87 8.12
N SER A 30 -25.20 11.10 9.42
CA SER A 30 -25.33 12.42 10.05
C SER A 30 -24.32 13.44 9.52
N HIS A 31 -23.08 13.02 9.24
CA HIS A 31 -22.07 13.91 8.64
C HIS A 31 -22.42 14.25 7.19
N ARG A 32 -23.07 13.33 6.47
CA ARG A 32 -23.57 13.60 5.11
C ARG A 32 -24.67 14.67 5.13
N LEU A 33 -25.57 14.63 6.12
CA LEU A 33 -26.66 15.60 6.23
C LEU A 33 -26.18 16.98 6.71
N VAL A 34 -25.28 17.02 7.70
CA VAL A 34 -24.88 18.29 8.37
C VAL A 34 -23.66 18.94 7.70
N LEU A 35 -22.71 18.14 7.22
CA LEU A 35 -21.43 18.64 6.68
C LEU A 35 -21.34 18.49 5.14
N ASN A 36 -22.41 18.02 4.49
CA ASN A 36 -22.44 17.70 3.06
C ASN A 36 -21.26 16.83 2.59
N ARG A 37 -20.79 15.92 3.46
CA ARG A 37 -19.65 15.06 3.17
C ARG A 37 -20.09 13.89 2.28
N GLY A 38 -19.58 13.88 1.03
CA GLY A 38 -19.86 12.85 0.03
C GLY A 38 -19.01 11.59 0.15
N TYR A 39 -19.18 10.68 -0.82
CA TYR A 39 -18.34 9.50 -1.01
C TYR A 39 -17.34 9.75 -2.14
N TRP A 40 -16.25 9.02 -2.15
CA TRP A 40 -15.44 8.88 -3.35
C TRP A 40 -16.21 8.06 -4.38
N HIS A 41 -16.23 8.55 -5.62
CA HIS A 41 -16.79 7.84 -6.76
C HIS A 41 -15.67 7.25 -7.61
N ASP A 42 -15.99 6.23 -8.42
CA ASP A 42 -15.02 5.57 -9.30
C ASP A 42 -14.32 6.56 -10.24
N ARG A 43 -15.03 7.60 -10.71
CA ARG A 43 -14.46 8.68 -11.52
C ARG A 43 -13.41 9.51 -10.78
N ASP A 44 -13.56 9.67 -9.47
CA ASP A 44 -12.63 10.44 -8.63
C ASP A 44 -11.37 9.59 -8.37
N LEU A 45 -11.54 8.28 -8.23
CA LEU A 45 -10.46 7.32 -8.04
C LEU A 45 -9.71 6.98 -9.34
N ALA A 46 -10.32 7.27 -10.49
CA ALA A 46 -9.72 7.09 -11.82
C ALA A 46 -8.95 8.31 -12.34
N GLN A 47 -8.81 9.38 -11.54
CA GLN A 47 -8.07 10.57 -11.96
C GLN A 47 -6.57 10.23 -12.16
N PRO A 48 -5.99 10.58 -13.32
CA PRO A 48 -4.60 10.22 -13.65
C PRO A 48 -3.56 10.92 -12.75
N GLU A 49 -3.93 12.03 -12.11
CA GLU A 49 -3.07 12.78 -11.18
C GLU A 49 -2.93 12.07 -9.82
N LEU A 50 -3.80 11.10 -9.52
CA LEU A 50 -3.81 10.40 -8.26
C LEU A 50 -2.66 9.38 -8.19
N ASP A 51 -1.75 9.57 -7.25
CA ASP A 51 -0.63 8.65 -7.06
C ASP A 51 -1.01 7.45 -6.18
N TYR A 52 -1.91 7.66 -5.20
CA TYR A 52 -2.20 6.67 -4.16
C TYR A 52 -3.66 6.62 -3.70
N TRP A 53 -4.06 5.43 -3.25
CA TRP A 53 -5.20 5.24 -2.36
C TRP A 53 -4.72 4.83 -0.96
N GLN A 54 -5.13 5.56 0.08
CA GLN A 54 -4.87 5.14 1.45
C GLN A 54 -5.88 4.07 1.88
N ILE A 55 -5.64 2.80 1.55
CA ILE A 55 -6.59 1.72 1.81
C ILE A 55 -6.56 1.20 3.26
N LEU A 56 -5.47 1.44 4.00
CA LEU A 56 -5.29 0.96 5.37
C LEU A 56 -5.19 2.13 6.35
N ASN A 57 -6.27 2.36 7.12
CA ASN A 57 -6.35 3.46 8.09
C ASN A 57 -6.53 2.95 9.53
N GLY A 58 -5.45 2.44 10.14
CA GLY A 58 -5.41 1.99 11.53
C GLY A 58 -6.15 0.67 11.86
N LYS A 59 -7.02 0.18 10.97
CA LYS A 59 -7.81 -1.04 11.17
C LYS A 59 -7.89 -1.88 9.90
N THR A 60 -7.92 -3.19 10.10
CA THR A 60 -8.07 -4.22 9.06
C THR A 60 -9.51 -4.71 9.06
N ASP A 61 -10.40 -3.87 8.54
CA ASP A 61 -11.84 -4.13 8.51
C ASP A 61 -12.37 -4.30 7.08
N ASN A 62 -13.68 -4.41 6.94
CA ASN A 62 -14.33 -4.59 5.63
C ASN A 62 -14.01 -3.46 4.64
N PHE A 63 -13.66 -2.25 5.08
CA PHE A 63 -13.30 -1.16 4.18
C PHE A 63 -11.89 -1.31 3.65
N PHE A 64 -10.95 -1.77 4.48
CA PHE A 64 -9.62 -2.17 4.03
C PHE A 64 -9.69 -3.24 2.95
N TYR A 65 -10.42 -4.34 3.21
CA TYR A 65 -10.53 -5.43 2.22
C TYR A 65 -11.24 -5.00 0.94
N LYS A 66 -12.26 -4.13 1.01
CA LYS A 66 -12.86 -3.52 -0.19
C LYS A 66 -11.87 -2.68 -0.98
N GLY A 67 -11.05 -1.88 -0.28
CA GLY A 67 -10.01 -1.08 -0.91
C GLY A 67 -8.93 -1.94 -1.57
N LEU A 68 -8.55 -3.06 -0.93
CA LEU A 68 -7.62 -4.03 -1.49
C LEU A 68 -8.14 -4.68 -2.78
N GLU A 69 -9.40 -5.14 -2.79
CA GLU A 69 -10.02 -5.70 -4.00
C GLU A 69 -10.16 -4.66 -5.13
N ALA A 70 -10.56 -3.43 -4.79
CA ALA A 70 -10.64 -2.35 -5.75
C ALA A 70 -9.26 -2.01 -6.32
N TRP A 71 -8.22 -2.02 -5.49
CA TRP A 71 -6.84 -1.76 -5.90
C TRP A 71 -6.33 -2.83 -6.84
N LYS A 72 -6.47 -4.12 -6.50
CA LYS A 72 -6.12 -5.23 -7.39
C LYS A 72 -6.85 -5.13 -8.74
N SER A 73 -8.14 -4.82 -8.70
CA SER A 73 -8.93 -4.62 -9.91
C SER A 73 -8.43 -3.44 -10.77
N ALA A 74 -7.95 -2.36 -10.13
CA ALA A 74 -7.35 -1.22 -10.83
C ALA A 74 -6.00 -1.59 -11.44
N LEU A 75 -5.14 -2.30 -10.69
CA LEU A 75 -3.86 -2.79 -11.20
C LEU A 75 -4.05 -3.68 -12.43
N LEU A 76 -4.99 -4.63 -12.39
CA LEU A 76 -5.29 -5.53 -13.50
C LEU A 76 -5.87 -4.84 -14.74
N ARG A 77 -6.39 -3.61 -14.59
CA ARG A 77 -6.76 -2.74 -15.73
C ARG A 77 -5.58 -1.94 -16.29
N GLY A 78 -4.39 -2.10 -15.72
CA GLY A 78 -3.18 -1.37 -16.09
C GLY A 78 -3.01 -0.03 -15.36
N ASN A 79 -3.84 0.28 -14.35
CA ASN A 79 -3.68 1.52 -13.60
C ASN A 79 -2.47 1.43 -12.67
N ARG A 80 -1.57 2.41 -12.75
CA ARG A 80 -0.39 2.52 -11.88
C ARG A 80 -0.70 3.23 -10.57
N ILE A 81 -1.75 2.85 -9.87
CA ILE A 81 -2.12 3.45 -8.59
C ILE A 81 -1.42 2.73 -7.43
N GLY A 82 -0.76 3.47 -6.54
CA GLY A 82 -0.13 2.90 -5.35
C GLY A 82 -1.09 2.79 -4.16
N ILE A 83 -0.68 2.07 -3.12
CA ILE A 83 -1.39 2.05 -1.83
C ILE A 83 -0.59 2.71 -0.71
N LEU A 84 -1.31 3.32 0.23
CA LEU A 84 -0.77 3.89 1.46
C LEU A 84 -1.49 3.34 2.69
N ALA A 85 -0.75 3.34 3.78
CA ALA A 85 -1.25 3.14 5.12
C ALA A 85 -0.93 4.33 6.02
N GLY A 86 -1.91 4.65 6.87
CA GLY A 86 -1.76 5.60 7.96
C GLY A 86 -2.69 5.20 9.08
N THR A 87 -2.74 6.01 10.13
CA THR A 87 -3.61 5.75 11.29
C THR A 87 -4.62 6.85 11.52
N ASP A 88 -4.43 8.00 10.85
CA ASP A 88 -5.22 9.21 11.07
C ASP A 88 -5.33 9.53 12.58
N ALA A 89 -4.19 9.42 13.27
CA ALA A 89 -4.13 9.52 14.72
C ALA A 89 -4.28 10.98 15.16
N HIS A 90 -5.35 11.26 15.89
CA HIS A 90 -5.64 12.59 16.45
C HIS A 90 -5.13 12.71 17.90
N GLY A 91 -3.84 12.44 18.11
CA GLY A 91 -3.22 12.35 19.46
C GLY A 91 -3.42 10.97 20.15
N ASN A 92 -3.84 9.98 19.37
CA ASN A 92 -4.12 8.62 19.83
C ASN A 92 -2.83 7.80 19.95
N PHE A 93 -2.00 8.03 20.97
CA PHE A 93 -0.79 7.22 21.16
C PHE A 93 -1.12 5.80 21.63
N ASN A 94 -1.48 5.64 22.91
CA ASN A 94 -1.81 4.34 23.53
C ASN A 94 -3.33 4.10 23.67
N CYS A 95 -4.12 5.17 23.64
CA CYS A 95 -5.57 5.12 23.58
C CYS A 95 -6.12 6.39 22.96
N SER A 96 -7.16 6.26 22.15
CA SER A 96 -7.96 7.41 21.73
C SER A 96 -8.94 7.76 22.83
N ARG A 97 -9.07 9.06 23.11
CA ARG A 97 -10.13 9.63 23.93
C ARG A 97 -10.84 10.67 23.07
N GLN A 98 -12.10 10.42 22.78
CA GLN A 98 -12.92 11.33 21.98
C GLN A 98 -14.14 11.76 22.77
N ILE A 99 -14.49 13.02 22.62
CA ILE A 99 -15.74 13.55 23.15
C ILE A 99 -16.88 12.91 22.37
N ALA A 100 -17.71 12.15 23.08
CA ALA A 100 -18.93 11.56 22.54
C ALA A 100 -20.02 12.62 22.43
N ILE A 101 -20.20 13.34 23.54
CA ILE A 101 -21.16 14.42 23.70
C ILE A 101 -20.43 15.50 24.51
N PRO A 102 -20.29 16.73 24.00
CA PRO A 102 -19.62 17.80 24.70
C PRO A 102 -20.09 17.92 26.14
N LEU A 103 -19.13 17.95 27.08
CA LEU A 103 -19.34 18.11 28.52
C LEU A 103 -20.11 16.98 29.23
N LEU A 104 -20.60 15.96 28.51
CA LEU A 104 -21.46 14.91 29.08
C LEU A 104 -20.84 13.52 28.99
N LYS A 105 -20.13 13.20 27.91
CA LYS A 105 -19.67 11.84 27.68
C LYS A 105 -18.38 11.81 26.85
N MET A 106 -17.47 10.92 27.23
CA MET A 106 -16.29 10.58 26.46
C MET A 106 -16.28 9.08 26.16
N PHE A 107 -15.76 8.71 24.99
CA PHE A 107 -15.42 7.33 24.68
C PHE A 107 -13.91 7.16 24.67
N ARG A 108 -13.49 5.99 25.14
CA ARG A 108 -12.12 5.52 25.01
C ARG A 108 -12.10 4.34 24.04
N ASN A 109 -11.24 4.39 23.04
CA ASN A 109 -11.01 3.26 22.15
C ASN A 109 -9.50 3.02 21.95
N LYS A 110 -9.15 1.83 21.48
CA LYS A 110 -7.78 1.46 21.08
C LYS A 110 -7.65 1.34 19.55
N GLN A 111 -8.47 2.07 18.82
CA GLN A 111 -8.42 2.14 17.35
C GLN A 111 -7.60 3.35 16.93
N GLN A 112 -7.08 3.34 15.70
CA GLN A 112 -6.33 4.46 15.12
C GLN A 112 -5.14 4.89 16.01
N LEU A 113 -4.47 3.92 16.63
CA LEU A 113 -3.31 4.19 17.45
C LEU A 113 -2.12 4.56 16.57
N LEU A 114 -1.35 5.56 16.98
CA LEU A 114 -0.20 6.04 16.24
C LEU A 114 0.76 4.88 15.95
N GLY A 115 1.09 4.71 14.67
CA GLY A 115 2.05 3.70 14.22
C GLY A 115 1.55 2.25 14.26
N GLN A 116 0.25 2.02 14.48
CA GLN A 116 -0.36 0.68 14.37
C GLN A 116 -0.31 0.13 12.94
N THR A 117 -0.41 1.01 11.95
CA THR A 117 -0.26 0.74 10.52
C THR A 117 0.62 1.82 9.90
N ARG A 118 1.47 1.47 8.94
CA ARG A 118 2.52 2.36 8.42
C ARG A 118 2.74 2.15 6.94
N SER A 119 3.08 3.23 6.25
CA SER A 119 3.72 3.18 4.94
C SER A 119 5.24 3.19 5.14
N GLY A 120 5.94 2.24 4.56
CA GLY A 120 7.40 2.23 4.47
C GLY A 120 7.82 2.62 3.06
N VAL A 121 8.75 3.57 2.92
CA VAL A 121 9.32 3.92 1.61
C VAL A 121 10.66 3.23 1.46
N PHE A 122 10.85 2.52 0.34
CA PHE A 122 12.12 1.88 0.05
C PHE A 122 13.15 2.93 -0.37
N MET A 123 14.25 3.01 0.39
CA MET A 123 15.36 3.95 0.18
C MET A 123 16.67 3.15 0.18
N GLU A 124 17.49 3.32 -0.85
CA GLU A 124 18.81 2.69 -0.96
C GLU A 124 19.89 3.52 -0.23
N ASP A 125 19.69 4.84 -0.21
CA ASP A 125 20.61 5.82 0.36
C ASP A 125 20.05 6.47 1.63
N ARG A 126 20.87 7.34 2.24
CA ARG A 126 20.39 8.28 3.28
C ARG A 126 19.16 9.06 2.81
N ILE A 127 18.25 9.26 3.75
CA ILE A 127 17.01 10.00 3.53
C ILE A 127 17.33 11.44 3.16
N ASP A 128 16.91 11.82 1.96
CA ASP A 128 16.88 13.19 1.47
C ASP A 128 15.45 13.50 0.99
N ARG A 129 15.00 14.74 1.17
CA ARG A 129 13.62 15.14 0.83
C ARG A 129 13.32 14.95 -0.66
N SER A 130 14.26 15.32 -1.55
CA SER A 130 14.04 15.19 -2.99
C SER A 130 13.97 13.73 -3.41
N LYS A 131 14.85 12.88 -2.85
CA LYS A 131 14.84 11.43 -3.07
C LYS A 131 13.56 10.78 -2.53
N LEU A 132 13.11 11.17 -1.34
CA LEU A 132 11.86 10.67 -0.75
C LEU A 132 10.67 10.97 -1.66
N ILE A 133 10.54 12.21 -2.13
CA ILE A 133 9.43 12.59 -3.02
C ILE A 133 9.53 11.82 -4.35
N LYS A 134 10.73 11.66 -4.91
CA LYS A 134 10.95 10.84 -6.11
C LYS A 134 10.48 9.40 -5.89
N HIS A 135 10.91 8.74 -4.82
CA HIS A 135 10.54 7.36 -4.52
C HIS A 135 9.04 7.21 -4.22
N LEU A 136 8.41 8.23 -3.62
CA LEU A 136 6.95 8.28 -3.50
C LEU A 136 6.28 8.45 -4.87
N LYS A 137 6.80 9.25 -5.81
CA LYS A 137 6.22 9.32 -7.16
C LYS A 137 6.35 7.99 -7.91
N GLU A 138 7.48 7.33 -7.74
CA GLU A 138 7.77 6.00 -8.27
C GLU A 138 7.00 4.89 -7.55
N LYS A 139 6.24 5.18 -6.49
CA LYS A 139 5.42 4.17 -5.79
C LYS A 139 6.25 3.09 -5.11
N ARG A 140 7.46 3.42 -4.64
CA ARG A 140 8.34 2.52 -3.88
C ARG A 140 7.88 2.35 -2.42
N VAL A 141 6.63 1.94 -2.22
CA VAL A 141 5.98 1.93 -0.91
C VAL A 141 5.48 0.53 -0.56
N ILE A 142 5.67 0.16 0.70
CA ILE A 142 4.99 -0.96 1.35
C ILE A 142 3.98 -0.42 2.35
N ILE A 143 2.91 -1.17 2.59
CA ILE A 143 2.02 -0.94 3.72
C ILE A 143 2.11 -2.11 4.69
N SER A 144 2.17 -1.83 5.99
CA SER A 144 2.33 -2.87 7.00
C SER A 144 1.67 -2.52 8.33
N ASN A 145 1.25 -3.55 9.05
CA ASN A 145 0.83 -3.47 10.45
C ASN A 145 1.71 -4.34 11.39
N GLY A 146 2.85 -4.84 10.90
CA GLY A 146 3.76 -5.73 11.61
C GLY A 146 5.05 -6.02 10.84
N PRO A 147 5.10 -7.11 10.03
CA PRO A 147 6.30 -7.50 9.30
C PRO A 147 6.73 -6.46 8.25
N ALA A 148 7.94 -6.59 7.72
CA ALA A 148 8.40 -5.86 6.56
C ALA A 148 8.80 -6.84 5.45
N ALA A 149 8.53 -6.49 4.20
CA ALA A 149 8.85 -7.30 3.05
C ALA A 149 9.54 -6.46 1.97
N LYS A 150 10.48 -7.09 1.26
CA LYS A 150 11.27 -6.52 0.18
C LYS A 150 11.15 -7.43 -1.03
N LEU A 151 10.85 -6.82 -2.17
CA LEU A 151 10.81 -7.44 -3.48
C LEU A 151 11.77 -6.68 -4.39
N ILE A 152 12.74 -7.38 -4.97
CA ILE A 152 13.69 -6.87 -5.95
C ILE A 152 13.65 -7.77 -7.16
N VAL A 153 13.76 -7.17 -8.34
CA VAL A 153 13.88 -7.86 -9.62
C VAL A 153 15.23 -7.53 -10.24
N GLU A 154 15.93 -8.54 -10.74
CA GLU A 154 17.16 -8.35 -11.50
C GLU A 154 16.92 -8.73 -12.97
N GLN A 155 17.12 -7.77 -13.88
CA GLN A 155 16.94 -7.96 -15.32
C GLN A 155 18.03 -7.22 -16.08
N ASN A 156 18.71 -7.88 -17.03
CA ASN A 156 19.74 -7.26 -17.88
C ASN A 156 20.80 -6.44 -17.10
N GLN A 157 21.32 -6.99 -15.99
CA GLN A 157 22.28 -6.34 -15.07
C GLN A 157 21.72 -5.14 -14.26
N GLY A 158 20.45 -4.78 -14.45
CA GLY A 158 19.76 -3.79 -13.64
C GLY A 158 19.08 -4.41 -12.41
N ILE A 159 18.98 -3.61 -11.33
CA ILE A 159 18.27 -3.95 -10.10
C ILE A 159 17.06 -3.02 -9.99
N TYR A 160 15.87 -3.61 -9.85
CA TYR A 160 14.58 -2.92 -9.88
C TYR A 160 13.82 -3.22 -8.60
N ALA A 161 13.52 -2.19 -7.82
CA ALA A 161 12.71 -2.31 -6.62
C ALA A 161 11.21 -2.18 -6.95
N ILE A 162 10.37 -2.44 -5.96
CA ILE A 162 8.94 -2.06 -6.02
C ILE A 162 8.79 -0.62 -6.49
N GLY A 163 7.82 -0.36 -7.35
CA GLY A 163 7.66 0.93 -8.01
C GLY A 163 8.39 1.08 -9.35
N SER A 164 9.34 0.20 -9.67
CA SER A 164 10.04 0.21 -10.95
C SER A 164 9.26 -0.50 -12.06
N SER A 165 9.73 -0.34 -13.30
CA SER A 165 9.25 -1.08 -14.47
C SER A 165 10.38 -1.89 -15.10
N ILE A 166 10.07 -3.11 -15.54
CA ILE A 166 10.96 -4.01 -16.28
C ILE A 166 10.35 -4.36 -17.64
N ASN A 167 11.15 -4.91 -18.54
CA ASN A 167 10.68 -5.33 -19.86
C ASN A 167 9.93 -6.67 -19.77
N ALA A 168 8.81 -6.77 -20.50
CA ALA A 168 8.08 -8.01 -20.69
C ALA A 168 8.87 -8.99 -21.59
N HIS A 169 8.63 -10.28 -21.43
CA HIS A 169 9.22 -11.36 -22.24
C HIS A 169 10.76 -11.37 -22.25
N VAL A 170 11.39 -10.74 -21.26
CA VAL A 170 12.83 -10.75 -21.05
C VAL A 170 13.12 -11.50 -19.75
N PRO A 171 14.09 -12.43 -19.71
CA PRO A 171 14.42 -13.18 -18.50
C PRO A 171 14.77 -12.27 -17.32
N PHE A 172 14.35 -12.65 -16.12
CA PHE A 172 14.69 -11.94 -14.89
C PHE A 172 14.69 -12.91 -13.70
N SER A 173 15.33 -12.51 -12.61
CA SER A 173 15.22 -13.17 -11.32
C SER A 173 14.55 -12.26 -10.30
N VAL A 174 13.93 -12.86 -9.29
CA VAL A 174 13.24 -12.19 -8.20
C VAL A 174 13.94 -12.55 -6.90
N ALA A 175 14.33 -11.55 -6.12
CA ALA A 175 14.85 -11.70 -4.78
C ALA A 175 13.82 -11.15 -3.76
N ILE A 176 13.47 -12.00 -2.80
CA ILE A 176 12.46 -11.72 -1.77
C ILE A 176 13.10 -11.81 -0.41
N LYS A 177 12.78 -10.86 0.46
CA LYS A 177 13.13 -10.88 1.87
C LYS A 177 11.94 -10.45 2.72
N ALA A 178 11.63 -11.22 3.76
CA ALA A 178 10.64 -10.84 4.76
C ALA A 178 11.28 -10.90 6.16
N ILE A 179 10.94 -9.93 7.00
CA ILE A 179 11.44 -9.83 8.38
C ILE A 179 10.27 -9.50 9.30
N SER A 180 10.27 -10.10 10.48
CA SER A 180 9.37 -9.81 11.58
C SER A 180 10.14 -9.78 12.91
N THR A 181 9.45 -9.50 14.00
CA THR A 181 9.98 -9.57 15.36
C THR A 181 9.03 -10.37 16.25
N ALA A 182 9.47 -10.74 17.46
CA ALA A 182 8.65 -11.47 18.41
C ALA A 182 7.32 -10.74 18.72
N GLU A 183 7.33 -9.41 18.76
CA GLU A 183 6.15 -8.58 19.00
C GLU A 183 5.08 -8.71 17.89
N PHE A 184 5.52 -8.94 16.65
CA PHE A 184 4.65 -9.07 15.48
C PHE A 184 4.39 -10.54 15.09
N GLY A 185 5.02 -11.49 15.76
CA GLY A 185 4.87 -12.92 15.49
C GLY A 185 5.85 -13.44 14.45
N SER A 186 6.00 -14.76 14.39
CA SER A 186 6.81 -15.43 13.39
C SER A 186 6.16 -15.36 12.01
N LEU A 187 6.99 -15.38 10.96
CA LEU A 187 6.54 -15.47 9.57
C LEU A 187 5.77 -16.78 9.37
N GLN A 188 4.64 -16.69 8.67
CA GLN A 188 3.81 -17.85 8.32
C GLN A 188 3.75 -18.06 6.82
N ASP A 189 3.32 -17.04 6.09
CA ASP A 189 3.09 -17.12 4.66
C ASP A 189 3.78 -15.96 3.95
N ILE A 190 4.43 -16.27 2.84
CA ILE A 190 4.94 -15.28 1.90
C ILE A 190 4.39 -15.63 0.53
N HIS A 191 3.74 -14.67 -0.11
CA HIS A 191 3.06 -14.85 -1.39
C HIS A 191 3.60 -13.87 -2.41
N LEU A 192 4.10 -14.39 -3.52
CA LEU A 192 4.38 -13.60 -4.72
C LEU A 192 3.15 -13.66 -5.63
N PHE A 193 2.57 -12.50 -5.94
CA PHE A 193 1.47 -12.39 -6.88
C PHE A 193 1.98 -11.91 -8.23
N ILE A 194 1.53 -12.58 -9.28
CA ILE A 194 1.84 -12.30 -10.67
C ILE A 194 0.54 -11.87 -11.36
N GLY A 195 0.41 -10.57 -11.59
CA GLY A 195 -0.75 -10.00 -12.30
C GLY A 195 -0.53 -10.01 -13.81
N ASN A 196 -1.51 -10.49 -14.56
CA ASN A 196 -1.52 -10.49 -16.03
C ASN A 196 -2.60 -9.53 -16.54
N PHE A 197 -2.21 -8.52 -17.31
CA PHE A 197 -3.16 -7.51 -17.82
C PHE A 197 -4.11 -8.06 -18.87
N ALA A 198 -3.67 -9.00 -19.70
CA ALA A 198 -4.50 -9.59 -20.75
C ALA A 198 -5.58 -10.49 -20.14
N GLU A 199 -5.19 -11.32 -19.17
CA GLU A 199 -6.10 -12.25 -18.49
C GLU A 199 -6.95 -11.58 -17.41
N LYS A 200 -6.54 -10.39 -16.95
CA LYS A 200 -7.15 -9.65 -15.83
C LYS A 200 -7.25 -10.50 -14.57
N GLN A 201 -6.20 -11.27 -14.29
CA GLN A 201 -6.11 -12.16 -13.13
C GLN A 201 -4.73 -12.08 -12.48
N GLU A 202 -4.68 -12.47 -11.21
CA GLU A 202 -3.44 -12.70 -10.48
C GLU A 202 -3.27 -14.20 -10.21
N THR A 203 -2.08 -14.72 -10.54
CA THR A 203 -1.63 -16.02 -10.06
C THR A 203 -0.82 -15.81 -8.78
N ARG A 204 -0.92 -16.76 -7.84
CA ARG A 204 -0.22 -16.70 -6.55
C ARG A 204 0.77 -17.84 -6.42
N GLU A 205 2.03 -17.49 -6.26
CA GLU A 205 3.10 -18.40 -5.87
C GLU A 205 3.30 -18.35 -4.35
N ILE A 206 3.27 -19.53 -3.71
CA ILE A 206 3.43 -19.67 -2.26
C ILE A 206 4.90 -20.00 -1.97
N ILE A 207 5.55 -19.16 -1.18
CA ILE A 207 6.94 -19.36 -0.76
C ILE A 207 6.92 -20.03 0.61
N SER A 208 7.42 -21.26 0.66
CA SER A 208 7.47 -22.05 1.89
C SER A 208 8.37 -21.39 2.93
N VAL A 209 7.82 -21.16 4.11
CA VAL A 209 8.53 -20.60 5.26
C VAL A 209 8.67 -21.67 6.33
N GLU A 210 9.86 -21.77 6.93
CA GLU A 210 10.08 -22.63 8.09
C GLU A 210 9.26 -22.16 9.31
N GLN A 211 8.94 -23.07 10.22
CA GLN A 211 8.19 -22.71 11.41
C GLN A 211 9.02 -21.81 12.35
N ASN A 212 8.35 -20.84 12.98
CA ASN A 212 8.93 -19.98 14.02
C ASN A 212 10.14 -19.13 13.61
N VAL A 213 10.26 -18.81 12.32
CA VAL A 213 11.31 -17.90 11.83
C VAL A 213 10.85 -16.45 11.81
N PHE A 214 11.79 -15.54 12.04
CA PHE A 214 11.57 -14.09 12.01
C PHE A 214 12.24 -13.40 10.82
N SER A 215 12.99 -14.15 10.00
CA SER A 215 13.59 -13.67 8.77
C SER A 215 13.58 -14.81 7.76
N HIS A 216 13.25 -14.50 6.52
CA HIS A 216 13.26 -15.44 5.42
C HIS A 216 13.71 -14.74 4.14
N GLU A 217 14.51 -15.43 3.34
CA GLU A 217 14.99 -14.98 2.04
C GLU A 217 14.74 -16.09 1.01
N ALA A 218 14.27 -15.70 -0.17
CA ALA A 218 13.99 -16.61 -1.26
C ALA A 218 14.34 -15.95 -2.60
N SER A 219 14.66 -16.77 -3.60
CA SER A 219 14.84 -16.33 -4.99
C SER A 219 14.04 -17.20 -5.95
N MET A 220 13.59 -16.60 -7.05
CA MET A 220 12.82 -17.27 -8.10
C MET A 220 13.28 -16.77 -9.47
N ASP A 221 13.45 -17.68 -10.43
CA ASP A 221 13.89 -17.35 -11.78
C ASP A 221 12.74 -17.45 -12.78
N PHE A 222 12.67 -16.47 -13.69
CA PHE A 222 11.72 -16.43 -14.79
C PHE A 222 12.51 -16.46 -16.11
N PRO A 223 12.96 -17.65 -16.55
CA PRO A 223 13.90 -17.80 -17.67
C PRO A 223 13.35 -17.36 -19.03
N HIS A 224 12.03 -17.20 -19.15
CA HIS A 224 11.36 -16.71 -20.36
C HIS A 224 10.70 -15.33 -20.16
N GLY A 225 10.94 -14.71 -19.00
CA GLY A 225 10.21 -13.52 -18.58
C GLY A 225 8.71 -13.79 -18.38
N LEU A 226 7.94 -12.71 -18.30
CA LEU A 226 6.48 -12.74 -18.16
C LEU A 226 5.83 -11.79 -19.16
N PRO A 227 4.55 -12.02 -19.52
CA PRO A 227 3.77 -11.06 -20.29
C PRO A 227 3.57 -9.74 -19.53
N PRO A 228 3.07 -8.68 -20.20
CA PRO A 228 2.75 -7.41 -19.55
C PRO A 228 1.82 -7.58 -18.35
N GLY A 229 2.19 -6.93 -17.25
CA GLY A 229 1.60 -7.23 -15.96
C GLY A 229 2.33 -6.56 -14.81
N TYR A 230 2.34 -7.23 -13.65
CA TYR A 230 3.09 -6.80 -12.49
C TYR A 230 3.41 -7.93 -11.52
N LEU A 231 4.39 -7.69 -10.64
CA LEU A 231 4.70 -8.51 -9.48
C LEU A 231 4.43 -7.73 -8.21
N ARG A 232 3.79 -8.34 -7.20
CA ARG A 232 3.68 -7.77 -5.86
C ARG A 232 3.84 -8.86 -4.81
N LEU A 233 4.26 -8.46 -3.62
CA LEU A 233 4.56 -9.39 -2.53
C LEU A 233 3.64 -9.12 -1.34
N GLU A 234 3.18 -10.20 -0.72
CA GLU A 234 2.53 -10.16 0.59
C GLU A 234 3.29 -11.06 1.56
N ALA A 235 3.49 -10.59 2.79
CA ALA A 235 4.07 -11.38 3.87
C ALA A 235 3.16 -11.32 5.08
N TYR A 236 2.96 -12.46 5.73
CA TYR A 236 2.04 -12.64 6.85
C TYR A 236 2.78 -13.21 8.05
N THR A 237 2.38 -12.76 9.24
CA THR A 237 2.84 -13.31 10.51
C THR A 237 1.66 -13.65 11.39
N SER A 238 1.88 -14.58 12.33
CA SER A 238 0.90 -14.92 13.34
C SER A 238 1.50 -14.84 14.72
N ASN A 239 0.70 -14.33 15.65
CA ASN A 239 1.02 -14.31 17.07
C ASN A 239 -0.16 -14.81 17.93
N GLY A 240 -1.09 -15.56 17.33
CA GLY A 240 -2.28 -16.08 18.01
C GLY A 240 -3.34 -15.04 18.40
N LEU A 241 -3.14 -13.74 18.10
CA LEU A 241 -4.04 -12.67 18.52
C LEU A 241 -4.67 -11.89 17.36
N LYS A 242 -3.89 -11.58 16.30
CA LYS A 242 -4.38 -10.89 15.08
C LYS A 242 -3.46 -11.19 13.89
N ASP A 243 -4.05 -11.25 12.71
CA ASP A 243 -3.30 -11.32 11.45
C ASP A 243 -2.48 -10.04 11.26
N ARG A 244 -1.19 -10.25 11.01
CA ARG A 244 -0.23 -9.19 10.74
C ARG A 244 0.33 -9.41 9.36
N PHE A 245 0.53 -8.32 8.63
CA PHE A 245 0.93 -8.41 7.23
C PHE A 245 1.74 -7.21 6.76
N CYS A 246 2.40 -7.42 5.63
CA CYS A 246 3.02 -6.41 4.79
C CYS A 246 2.59 -6.65 3.35
N LEU A 247 2.10 -5.61 2.66
CA LEU A 247 1.81 -5.64 1.23
C LEU A 247 2.74 -4.66 0.52
N THR A 248 3.30 -5.06 -0.61
CA THR A 248 4.13 -4.16 -1.43
C THR A 248 3.32 -3.54 -2.56
N ASN A 249 3.67 -2.31 -2.96
CA ASN A 249 3.35 -1.85 -4.30
C ASN A 249 4.06 -2.73 -5.36
N PRO A 250 3.60 -2.68 -6.62
CA PRO A 250 4.08 -3.61 -7.63
C PRO A 250 5.42 -3.21 -8.26
N VAL A 251 6.12 -4.18 -8.84
CA VAL A 251 7.05 -3.97 -9.96
C VAL A 251 6.26 -4.19 -11.25
N TRP A 252 6.24 -3.23 -12.16
CA TRP A 252 5.48 -3.33 -13.41
C TRP A 252 6.29 -4.03 -14.52
N ILE A 253 5.60 -4.80 -15.36
CA ILE A 253 6.19 -5.55 -16.47
C ILE A 253 5.58 -5.04 -17.78
N GLY A 254 6.42 -4.63 -18.73
CA GLY A 254 6.00 -4.33 -20.11
C GLY A 254 5.18 -3.06 -20.31
N GLN A 255 5.17 -2.15 -19.33
CA GLN A 255 4.65 -0.79 -19.50
C GLN A 255 5.78 0.19 -19.20
N THR A 256 6.05 1.11 -20.13
CA THR A 256 6.85 2.31 -19.88
C THR A 256 5.93 3.51 -19.85
#